data_AF-A0AAC9Z371-F1
#
_entry.id   AF-A0AAC9Z371-F1
#
_cell.length_a   1.000
_cell.length_b   1.000
_cell.length_c   1.000
_cell.angle_alpha   90.00
_cell.angle_beta   90.00
_cell.angle_gamma   90.00
#
_symmetry.space_group_name_H-M   'P 1'
#
loop_
_entity.id
_entity.type
_entity.pdbx_description
1 polymer ?
#
loop_
_entity_poly.entity_id
_entity_poly.type
_entity_poly.pdbx_seq_one_letter_code
_entity_poly.pdbx_strand_id
1 'polypeptide(L)'
;MNTIEKHLTELCKKAIGEVSSEYWENISINITAIRKFVEVKAFYEEKGNFISFGSDVAFEALKLREEMYKLSPEKGAWFSAFLTIESNGQFHTHFEYDEKPKFDIEPSKEKYIDDLKTFPREEHLIPQWLKDIINS
;
A
#
# COMPACT_ATOMS: atom_id res chain seq x y z
N MET A 1 4.61 -7.68 20.12
CA MET A 1 4.19 -7.15 18.81
C MET A 1 5.44 -6.84 18.03
N ASN A 2 5.66 -7.51 16.89
CA ASN A 2 6.80 -7.20 16.02
C ASN A 2 6.56 -5.85 15.31
N THR A 3 7.58 -5.26 14.69
CA THR A 3 7.49 -3.92 14.08
C THR A 3 6.42 -3.85 12.98
N ILE A 4 6.20 -4.93 12.23
CA ILE A 4 5.17 -5.02 11.19
C ILE A 4 3.77 -4.96 11.79
N GLU A 5 3.48 -5.81 12.78
CA GLU A 5 2.19 -5.81 13.48
C GLU A 5 1.88 -4.45 14.10
N LYS A 6 2.91 -3.75 14.59
CA LYS A 6 2.78 -2.39 15.13
C LYS A 6 2.31 -1.42 14.04
N HIS A 7 2.97 -1.39 12.89
CA HIS A 7 2.59 -0.51 11.78
C HIS A 7 1.21 -0.86 11.20
N LEU A 8 0.88 -2.15 11.10
CA LEU A 8 -0.46 -2.59 10.70
C LEU A 8 -1.55 -2.12 11.66
N THR A 9 -1.30 -2.26 12.97
CA THR A 9 -2.24 -1.81 14.00
C THR A 9 -2.42 -0.28 13.97
N GLU A 10 -1.33 0.48 13.83
CA GLU A 10 -1.41 1.94 13.74
C GLU A 10 -2.09 2.42 12.45
N LEU A 11 -1.86 1.74 11.33
CA LEU A 11 -2.56 2.02 10.08
C LEU A 11 -4.07 1.79 10.24
N CYS A 12 -4.47 0.66 10.85
CA CYS A 12 -5.89 0.37 11.11
C CYS A 12 -6.53 1.44 12.01
N LYS A 13 -5.87 1.84 13.10
CA LYS A 13 -6.36 2.91 13.98
C LYS A 13 -6.56 4.23 13.26
N LYS A 14 -5.59 4.63 12.42
CA LYS A 14 -5.67 5.86 11.63
C LYS A 14 -6.84 5.80 10.66
N ALA A 15 -6.98 4.70 9.93
CA ALA A 15 -8.09 4.50 9.00
C ALA A 15 -9.47 4.55 9.68
N ILE A 16 -9.63 3.86 10.81
CA ILE A 16 -10.88 3.90 11.60
C ILE A 16 -11.18 5.33 12.07
N GLY A 17 -10.16 6.08 12.50
CA GLY A 17 -10.33 7.47 12.94
C GLY A 17 -10.76 8.46 11.85
N GLU A 18 -10.65 8.08 10.58
CA GLU A 18 -11.13 8.89 9.44
C GLU A 18 -12.57 8.55 9.01
N VAL A 19 -13.15 7.49 9.56
CA VAL A 19 -14.54 7.11 9.29
C VAL A 19 -15.48 8.03 10.07
N SER A 20 -16.38 8.73 9.36
CA SER A 20 -17.36 9.65 9.95
C SER A 20 -18.57 8.96 10.56
N SER A 21 -18.89 7.74 10.13
CA SER A 21 -20.03 6.97 10.63
C SER A 21 -19.65 6.15 11.87
N GLU A 22 -20.52 6.15 12.89
CA GLU A 22 -20.41 5.22 14.02
C GLU A 22 -20.87 3.79 13.67
N TYR A 23 -21.54 3.63 12.52
CA TYR A 23 -22.06 2.35 12.04
C TYR A 23 -21.40 2.00 10.72
N TRP A 24 -20.44 1.07 10.78
CA TRP A 24 -19.78 0.45 9.63
C TRP A 24 -19.57 -1.04 9.93
N GLU A 25 -19.59 -1.88 8.90
CA GLU A 25 -19.30 -3.32 9.05
C GLU A 25 -17.87 -3.65 8.67
N ASN A 26 -17.40 -3.08 7.56
CA ASN A 26 -16.04 -3.23 7.08
C ASN A 26 -15.51 -1.95 6.43
N ILE A 27 -14.18 -1.80 6.46
CA ILE A 27 -13.43 -0.77 5.74
C ILE A 27 -12.40 -1.50 4.87
N SER A 28 -12.48 -1.34 3.56
CA SER A 28 -11.43 -1.79 2.64
C SER A 28 -10.51 -0.63 2.26
N ILE A 29 -9.20 -0.87 2.26
CA ILE A 29 -8.17 0.11 1.95
C ILE A 29 -7.24 -0.48 0.90
N ASN A 30 -7.13 0.21 -0.23
CA ASN A 30 -6.22 -0.13 -1.31
C ASN A 30 -5.14 0.95 -1.38
N ILE A 31 -3.91 0.56 -1.09
CA ILE A 31 -2.73 1.42 -1.17
C ILE A 31 -1.94 1.01 -2.40
N THR A 32 -1.55 1.98 -3.21
CA THR A 32 -0.65 1.76 -4.35
C THR A 32 0.54 2.69 -4.18
N ALA A 33 1.76 2.16 -4.24
CA ALA A 33 2.96 2.91 -3.90
C ALA A 33 4.16 2.57 -4.80
N ILE A 34 4.82 3.63 -5.28
CA ILE A 34 6.22 3.60 -5.72
C ILE A 34 6.98 4.73 -5.04
N ARG A 35 7.91 4.38 -4.16
CA ARG A 35 8.69 5.24 -3.27
C ARG A 35 7.85 6.32 -2.58
N LYS A 36 7.84 7.55 -3.11
CA LYS A 36 7.09 8.70 -2.55
C LYS A 36 5.77 8.99 -3.30
N PHE A 37 5.49 8.27 -4.37
CA PHE A 37 4.26 8.37 -5.12
C PHE A 37 3.29 7.32 -4.59
N VAL A 38 2.31 7.77 -3.81
CA VAL A 38 1.37 6.91 -3.08
C VAL A 38 -0.05 7.38 -3.35
N GLU A 39 -0.92 6.43 -3.66
CA GLU A 39 -2.37 6.62 -3.70
C GLU A 39 -2.99 5.72 -2.64
N VAL A 40 -3.91 6.28 -1.86
CA VAL A 40 -4.71 5.54 -0.86
C VAL A 40 -6.17 5.70 -1.23
N LYS A 41 -6.83 4.59 -1.52
CA LYS A 41 -8.27 4.53 -1.80
C LYS A 41 -8.94 3.73 -0.70
N ALA A 42 -9.89 4.33 -0.01
CA ALA A 42 -10.67 3.64 1.00
C ALA A 42 -12.14 3.52 0.59
N PHE A 43 -12.70 2.39 0.99
CA PHE A 43 -14.02 1.93 0.63
C PHE A 43 -14.68 1.47 1.93
N TYR A 44 -15.67 2.21 2.41
CA TYR A 44 -16.64 1.65 3.34
C TYR A 44 -18.02 2.07 2.85
N GLU A 45 -19.02 1.23 3.08
CA GLU A 45 -20.36 1.49 2.58
C GLU A 45 -21.04 2.59 3.42
N GLU A 46 -20.79 3.84 3.06
CA GLU A 46 -21.64 4.97 3.45
C GLU A 46 -22.22 5.59 2.18
N LYS A 47 -23.45 5.19 1.86
CA LYS A 47 -24.23 5.73 0.72
C LYS A 47 -23.51 5.60 -0.64
N GLY A 48 -22.66 4.58 -0.80
CA GLY A 48 -22.01 4.23 -2.08
C GLY A 48 -20.84 5.14 -2.52
N ASN A 49 -20.23 5.90 -1.61
CA ASN A 49 -19.12 6.80 -1.94
C ASN A 49 -17.74 6.22 -1.61
N PHE A 50 -16.73 6.59 -2.41
CA PHE A 50 -15.32 6.34 -2.11
C PHE A 50 -14.75 7.49 -1.28
N ILE A 51 -13.96 7.17 -0.27
CA ILE A 51 -13.30 8.16 0.57
C ILE A 51 -11.79 8.05 0.34
N SER A 52 -11.17 9.18 0.02
CA SER A 52 -9.72 9.28 0.09
C SER A 52 -9.34 9.46 1.55
N PHE A 53 -8.49 8.59 2.06
CA PHE A 53 -7.90 8.83 3.38
C PHE A 53 -6.79 9.89 3.31
N GLY A 54 -6.57 10.54 4.44
CA GLY A 54 -5.60 11.59 4.63
C GLY A 54 -4.16 11.09 4.56
N SER A 55 -3.22 12.04 4.62
CA SER A 55 -1.79 11.76 4.50
C SER A 55 -1.26 10.82 5.59
N ASP A 56 -1.92 10.74 6.73
CA ASP A 56 -1.51 9.93 7.87
C ASP A 56 -1.54 8.43 7.59
N VAL A 57 -2.57 7.93 6.90
CA VAL A 57 -2.64 6.53 6.46
C VAL A 57 -1.55 6.25 5.43
N ALA A 58 -1.33 7.17 4.49
CA ALA A 58 -0.27 7.04 3.49
C ALA A 58 1.13 6.99 4.12
N PHE A 59 1.42 7.85 5.10
CA PHE A 59 2.70 7.85 5.80
C PHE A 59 2.92 6.56 6.58
N GLU A 60 1.90 6.02 7.23
CA GLU A 60 2.03 4.77 7.97
C GLU A 60 2.23 3.57 7.03
N ALA A 61 1.55 3.57 5.87
CA ALA A 61 1.75 2.57 4.83
C ALA A 61 3.18 2.59 4.26
N LEU A 62 3.78 3.78 4.10
CA LEU A 62 5.18 3.90 3.66
C LEU A 62 6.17 3.33 4.68
N LYS A 63 5.95 3.55 5.98
CA LYS A 63 6.80 2.92 7.02
C LYS A 63 6.66 1.41 7.00
N LEU A 64 5.42 0.91 6.88
CA LEU A 64 5.16 -0.52 6.75
C LEU A 64 5.87 -1.11 5.52
N ARG A 65 5.84 -0.40 4.39
CA ARG A 65 6.55 -0.77 3.16
C ARG A 65 8.05 -0.93 3.38
N GLU A 66 8.67 0.03 4.07
CA GLU A 66 10.10 -0.04 4.41
C GLU A 66 10.44 -1.19 5.36
N GLU A 67 9.63 -1.41 6.40
CA GLU A 67 9.86 -2.49 7.35
C GLU A 67 9.66 -3.87 6.72
N MET A 68 8.65 -4.05 5.86
CA MET A 68 8.44 -5.30 5.14
C MET A 68 9.57 -5.61 4.16
N TYR A 69 10.10 -4.59 3.47
CA TYR A 69 11.27 -4.75 2.61
C TYR A 69 12.48 -5.29 3.39
N LYS A 70 12.72 -4.84 4.62
CA LYS A 70 13.84 -5.32 5.46
C LYS A 70 13.77 -6.82 5.76
N LEU A 71 12.59 -7.44 5.68
CA LEU A 71 12.41 -8.88 5.95
C LEU A 71 12.71 -9.76 4.73
N SER A 72 12.59 -9.22 3.51
CA SER A 72 12.83 -9.96 2.26
C SER A 72 13.36 -9.00 1.18
N PRO A 73 14.57 -8.43 1.38
CA PRO A 73 15.09 -7.38 0.52
C PRO A 73 15.28 -7.84 -0.94
N GLU A 74 15.48 -9.12 -1.18
CA GLU A 74 15.62 -9.70 -2.51
C GLU A 74 14.39 -9.48 -3.40
N LYS A 75 13.19 -9.39 -2.80
CA LYS A 75 11.91 -9.16 -3.50
C LYS A 75 11.60 -7.68 -3.74
N GLY A 76 12.38 -6.78 -3.15
CA GLY A 76 12.05 -5.36 -3.08
C GLY A 76 10.80 -5.08 -2.25
N ALA A 77 10.27 -3.87 -2.37
CA ALA A 77 9.04 -3.46 -1.70
C ALA A 77 7.80 -3.82 -2.53
N TRP A 78 6.67 -4.09 -1.87
CA TRP A 78 5.40 -4.30 -2.54
C TRP A 78 4.95 -3.04 -3.32
N PHE A 79 4.12 -3.24 -4.35
CA PHE A 79 3.52 -2.18 -5.17
C PHE A 79 2.11 -1.83 -4.74
N SER A 80 1.34 -2.82 -4.27
CA SER A 80 0.00 -2.62 -3.74
C SER A 80 -0.19 -3.33 -2.41
N ALA A 81 -1.00 -2.74 -1.52
CA ALA A 81 -1.44 -3.35 -0.28
C ALA A 81 -2.96 -3.22 -0.17
N PHE A 82 -3.60 -4.30 0.23
CA PHE A 82 -5.04 -4.42 0.42
C PHE A 82 -5.31 -4.76 1.87
N LEU A 83 -6.03 -3.89 2.56
CA LEU A 83 -6.44 -4.10 3.94
C LEU A 83 -7.97 -4.16 4.00
N THR A 84 -8.50 -5.09 4.78
CA THR A 84 -9.91 -5.09 5.18
C THR A 84 -9.98 -5.10 6.70
N ILE A 85 -10.66 -4.12 7.28
CA ILE A 85 -10.86 -3.98 8.72
C ILE A 85 -12.32 -4.30 8.99
N GLU A 86 -12.59 -5.18 9.95
CA GLU A 86 -13.93 -5.52 10.40
C GLU A 86 -14.30 -4.72 11.67
N SER A 87 -15.58 -4.42 11.84
CA SER A 87 -16.07 -3.65 13.00
C SER A 87 -15.88 -4.36 14.35
N ASN A 88 -15.65 -5.68 14.32
CA ASN A 88 -15.29 -6.48 15.50
C ASN A 88 -13.80 -6.34 15.91
N GLY A 89 -13.00 -5.57 15.17
CA GLY A 89 -11.58 -5.32 15.43
C GLY A 89 -10.61 -6.28 14.73
N GLN A 90 -11.10 -7.26 13.98
CA GLN A 90 -10.26 -8.11 13.11
C GLN A 90 -9.84 -7.33 11.86
N PHE A 91 -8.70 -7.72 11.29
CA PHE A 91 -8.27 -7.20 10.00
C PHE A 91 -7.53 -8.25 9.18
N HIS A 92 -7.63 -8.11 7.86
CA HIS A 92 -6.97 -8.95 6.87
C HIS A 92 -6.09 -8.09 5.98
N THR A 93 -4.92 -8.60 5.60
CA THR A 93 -3.95 -7.91 4.76
C THR A 93 -3.49 -8.79 3.61
N HIS A 94 -3.25 -8.17 2.46
CA HIS A 94 -2.64 -8.79 1.29
C HIS A 94 -1.73 -7.77 0.61
N PHE A 95 -0.59 -8.22 0.09
CA PHE A 95 0.44 -7.35 -0.49
C PHE A 95 0.87 -7.91 -1.83
N GLU A 96 0.78 -7.09 -2.88
CA GLU A 96 1.19 -7.47 -4.23
C GLU A 96 2.53 -6.89 -4.61
N TYR A 97 3.41 -7.81 -5.01
CA TYR A 97 4.79 -7.55 -5.36
C TYR A 97 5.04 -7.62 -6.86
N ASP A 98 4.17 -8.31 -7.61
CA ASP A 98 4.46 -8.73 -8.98
C ASP A 98 3.49 -8.16 -10.00
N GLU A 99 2.28 -7.80 -9.60
CA GLU A 99 1.29 -7.18 -10.48
C GLU A 99 1.58 -5.68 -10.70
N LYS A 100 1.32 -5.20 -11.92
CA LYS A 100 1.52 -3.78 -12.24
C LYS A 100 0.53 -2.93 -11.42
N PRO A 101 1.01 -1.97 -10.62
CA PRO A 101 0.14 -1.08 -9.87
C PRO A 101 -0.72 -0.24 -10.81
N LYS A 102 -1.99 -0.04 -10.45
CA LYS A 102 -2.93 0.84 -11.17
C LYS A 102 -3.04 2.16 -10.44
N PHE A 103 -2.38 3.19 -10.97
CA PHE A 103 -2.50 4.56 -10.48
C PHE A 103 -3.58 5.31 -11.26
N ASP A 104 -4.26 6.25 -10.60
CA ASP A 104 -5.17 7.16 -11.31
C ASP A 104 -4.39 8.11 -12.22
N ILE A 105 -3.19 8.51 -11.79
CA ILE A 105 -2.24 9.27 -12.59
C ILE A 105 -0.98 8.42 -12.77
N GLU A 106 -0.76 7.97 -14.00
CA GLU A 106 0.40 7.12 -14.33
C GLU A 106 1.73 7.80 -13.95
N PRO A 107 2.58 7.14 -13.14
CA PRO A 107 3.89 7.67 -12.80
C PRO A 107 4.83 7.68 -14.01
N SER A 108 5.77 8.62 -14.02
CA SER A 108 6.83 8.62 -15.03
C SER A 108 7.80 7.46 -14.84
N LYS A 109 8.51 7.10 -15.91
CA LYS A 109 9.59 6.08 -15.91
C LYS A 109 10.62 6.33 -14.81
N GLU A 110 11.01 7.58 -14.60
CA GLU A 110 12.01 7.97 -13.58
C GLU A 110 11.56 7.61 -12.17
N LYS A 111 10.25 7.64 -11.88
CA LYS A 111 9.73 7.25 -10.56
C LYS A 111 9.84 5.75 -10.33
N TYR A 112 9.61 4.93 -11.35
CA TYR A 112 9.82 3.48 -11.26
C TYR A 112 11.31 3.14 -11.08
N ILE A 113 12.20 3.85 -11.79
CA ILE A 113 13.65 3.69 -11.62
C ILE A 113 14.10 4.10 -10.21
N ASP A 114 13.57 5.20 -9.69
CA ASP A 114 13.87 5.70 -8.35
C ASP A 114 13.36 4.76 -7.24
N ASP A 115 12.20 4.14 -7.43
CA ASP A 115 11.71 3.07 -6.55
C ASP A 115 12.63 1.85 -6.58
N LEU A 116 13.00 1.36 -7.76
CA LEU A 116 13.91 0.20 -7.90
C LEU A 116 15.31 0.48 -7.35
N LYS A 117 15.80 1.72 -7.42
CA LYS A 117 17.05 2.14 -6.76
C LYS A 117 16.95 2.14 -5.24
N THR A 118 15.77 2.48 -4.70
CA THR A 118 15.53 2.54 -3.25
C THR A 118 15.25 1.16 -2.67
N PHE A 119 14.48 0.35 -3.39
CA PHE A 119 14.07 -1.01 -3.03
C PHE A 119 14.52 -1.96 -4.15
N PRO A 120 15.83 -2.23 -4.25
CA PRO A 120 16.36 -3.13 -5.26
C PRO A 120 15.70 -4.51 -5.17
N ARG A 121 15.62 -5.15 -6.33
CA ARG A 121 15.12 -6.52 -6.50
C ARG A 121 16.21 -7.35 -7.13
N GLU A 122 16.27 -8.63 -6.80
CA GLU A 122 17.08 -9.55 -7.59
C GLU A 122 16.56 -9.63 -9.03
N GLU A 123 17.47 -9.78 -9.98
CA GLU A 123 17.17 -9.64 -11.42
C GLU A 123 16.03 -10.57 -11.90
N HIS A 124 15.94 -11.76 -11.32
CA HIS A 124 14.91 -12.75 -11.64
C HIS A 124 13.55 -12.47 -10.96
N LEU A 125 13.53 -11.57 -9.96
CA LEU A 125 12.33 -11.12 -9.23
C LEU A 125 11.84 -9.74 -9.70
N ILE A 126 12.47 -9.14 -10.70
CA ILE A 126 11.95 -7.95 -11.37
C ILE A 126 10.85 -8.39 -12.34
N PRO A 127 9.58 -7.97 -12.14
CA PRO A 127 8.49 -8.33 -13.05
C PRO A 127 8.72 -7.81 -14.47
N GLN A 128 8.20 -8.53 -15.47
CA GLN A 128 8.44 -8.17 -16.87
C GLN A 128 7.94 -6.77 -17.22
N TRP A 129 6.76 -6.38 -16.73
CA TRP A 129 6.22 -5.04 -16.96
C TRP A 129 7.15 -3.93 -16.43
N LEU A 130 7.88 -4.18 -15.34
CA LEU A 130 8.80 -3.20 -14.77
C LEU A 130 10.05 -3.12 -15.65
N LYS A 131 10.55 -4.26 -16.16
CA LYS A 131 11.64 -4.30 -17.14
C LYS A 131 11.28 -3.51 -18.39
N ASP A 132 10.06 -3.67 -18.89
CA ASP A 132 9.60 -2.98 -20.09
C ASP A 132 9.58 -1.45 -19.88
N ILE A 133 9.10 -0.97 -18.73
CA ILE A 133 9.09 0.46 -18.40
C ILE A 133 10.51 1.04 -18.25
N ILE A 134 11.41 0.34 -17.55
CA ILE A 134 12.75 0.90 -17.31
C ILE A 134 13.64 0.84 -18.56
N ASN A 135 13.32 -0.03 -19.54
CA ASN A 135 14.07 -0.19 -20.78
C ASN A 135 13.44 0.53 -22.00
N SER A 136 12.21 1.05 -21.89
CA SER A 136 11.52 1.76 -22.97
C SER A 136 12.13 3.11 -23.32
#